data_AF-A0A442SFX8-F1
#
_entry.id   AF-A0A442SFX8-F1
#
_cell.length_a   1.000
_cell.length_b   1.000
_cell.length_c   1.000
_cell.angle_alpha   90.00
_cell.angle_beta   90.00
_cell.angle_gamma   90.00
#
_symmetry.space_group_name_H-M   'P 1'
#
loop_
_entity.id
_entity.type
_entity.pdbx_description
1 polymer ?
#
loop_
_entity_poly.entity_id
_entity_poly.type
_entity_poly.pdbx_seq_one_letter_code
_entity_poly.pdbx_strand_id
1 'polypeptide(L)'
;MALSADENTILDMFSYMRPSGSAAEAAFVDKFLTPLGFKRDDFSNLVLQIGDKPSILWSSHMDTVHYVSGTQTLDYRNGILTLSKRAKKGASSCLGGDDTAGVWLMTEMVKAGVEGLYIIHHAEERGCIGSSNLVQHDAKFVDGIKAAIAFDRRGYEDVITHQSAGRTASDAFARSLASILGGKYRPDDSGTYTDTNEYAGLIPECTNISVGYFNQHTRSERQDVHFLLGLRDTLITADFSTLAIKRDPQSGPYDDYRGGFHSFSGSSRYRSSTSLSSGHTLEGLIKQYPDIVADILEAQGWDVGHLKAEISSYYGGLFDDRDDDDDTLSLNNHHRAPWSDAA
;
A
#
# COMPACT_ATOMS: atom_id res chain seq x y z
N MET A 1 -5.62 -30.23 -17.64
CA MET A 1 -6.92 -29.61 -17.95
C MET A 1 -6.63 -28.31 -18.69
N ALA A 2 -7.49 -27.90 -19.62
CA ALA A 2 -7.35 -26.59 -20.26
C ALA A 2 -7.67 -25.49 -19.22
N LEU A 3 -6.99 -24.35 -19.32
CA LEU A 3 -7.25 -23.19 -18.46
C LEU A 3 -8.60 -22.56 -18.82
N SER A 4 -9.28 -22.00 -17.82
CA SER A 4 -10.49 -21.19 -18.01
C SER A 4 -10.20 -19.88 -18.73
N ALA A 5 -11.23 -19.19 -19.21
CA ALA A 5 -11.07 -17.87 -19.84
C ALA A 5 -10.47 -16.84 -18.86
N ASP A 6 -10.90 -16.88 -17.60
CA ASP A 6 -10.42 -16.01 -16.53
C ASP A 6 -8.94 -16.30 -16.23
N GLU A 7 -8.56 -17.57 -16.10
CA GLU A 7 -7.17 -17.98 -15.88
C GLU A 7 -6.28 -17.51 -17.05
N ASN A 8 -6.72 -17.70 -18.30
CA ASN A 8 -5.96 -17.22 -19.46
C ASN A 8 -5.79 -15.70 -19.45
N THR A 9 -6.83 -14.95 -19.06
CA THR A 9 -6.78 -13.48 -18.97
C THR A 9 -5.83 -13.02 -17.88
N ILE A 10 -5.87 -13.66 -16.70
CA ILE A 10 -4.94 -13.38 -15.59
C ILE A 10 -3.51 -13.64 -16.04
N LEU A 11 -3.22 -14.80 -16.64
CA LEU A 11 -1.87 -15.12 -17.12
C LEU A 11 -1.38 -14.12 -18.19
N ASP A 12 -2.25 -13.65 -19.06
CA ASP A 12 -1.93 -12.64 -20.07
C ASP A 12 -1.61 -11.29 -19.43
N MET A 13 -2.44 -10.82 -18.49
CA MET A 13 -2.18 -9.57 -17.75
C MET A 13 -0.86 -9.62 -16.97
N PHE A 14 -0.60 -10.70 -16.25
CA PHE A 14 0.64 -10.91 -15.48
C PHE A 14 1.90 -11.09 -16.36
N SER A 15 1.73 -11.27 -17.67
CA SER A 15 2.85 -11.38 -18.60
C SER A 15 3.51 -10.03 -18.87
N TYR A 16 2.90 -8.91 -18.50
CA TYR A 16 3.43 -7.57 -18.74
C TYR A 16 4.35 -7.10 -17.61
N MET A 17 5.51 -6.56 -18.00
CA MET A 17 6.45 -5.92 -17.08
C MET A 17 6.31 -4.39 -17.26
N ARG A 18 5.67 -3.73 -16.29
CA ARG A 18 5.13 -2.36 -16.44
C ARG A 18 5.82 -1.35 -15.51
N PRO A 19 7.11 -1.01 -15.69
CA PRO A 19 7.64 0.18 -15.04
C PRO A 19 6.78 1.40 -15.40
N SER A 20 6.62 2.32 -14.44
CA SER A 20 5.80 3.53 -14.62
C SER A 20 6.12 4.28 -15.91
N GLY A 21 5.09 4.58 -16.72
CA GLY A 21 5.20 5.34 -17.97
C GLY A 21 5.87 4.59 -19.12
N SER A 22 6.06 3.28 -18.99
CA SER A 22 6.70 2.45 -20.02
C SER A 22 5.78 2.11 -21.21
N ALA A 23 6.38 1.67 -22.31
CA ALA A 23 5.63 1.17 -23.47
C ALA A 23 4.79 -0.08 -23.14
N ALA A 24 5.25 -0.93 -22.20
CA ALA A 24 4.49 -2.09 -21.75
C ALA A 24 3.28 -1.70 -20.89
N GLU A 25 3.41 -0.67 -20.04
CA GLU A 25 2.27 -0.08 -19.32
C GLU A 25 1.22 0.45 -20.31
N ALA A 26 1.64 1.26 -21.30
CA ALA A 26 0.73 1.76 -22.33
C ALA A 26 0.03 0.63 -23.11
N ALA A 27 0.78 -0.39 -23.55
CA ALA A 27 0.22 -1.54 -24.25
C ALA A 27 -0.75 -2.36 -23.38
N PHE A 28 -0.49 -2.46 -22.07
CA PHE A 28 -1.40 -3.09 -21.12
C PHE A 28 -2.71 -2.31 -21.01
N VAL A 29 -2.63 -0.98 -20.85
CA VAL A 29 -3.79 -0.09 -20.77
C VAL A 29 -4.64 -0.21 -22.03
N ASP A 30 -4.04 -0.12 -23.21
CA ASP A 30 -4.74 -0.19 -24.50
C ASP A 30 -5.45 -1.53 -24.70
N LYS A 31 -4.87 -2.61 -24.18
CA LYS A 31 -5.41 -3.95 -24.33
C LYS A 31 -6.54 -4.26 -23.34
N PHE A 32 -6.39 -3.87 -22.07
CA PHE A 32 -7.26 -4.36 -20.99
C PHE A 32 -8.19 -3.29 -20.41
N LEU A 33 -7.82 -2.01 -20.47
CA LEU A 33 -8.53 -0.94 -19.76
C LEU A 33 -9.27 0.00 -20.72
N THR A 34 -8.62 0.45 -21.79
CA THR A 34 -9.24 1.30 -22.81
C THR A 34 -10.53 0.68 -23.40
N PRO A 35 -10.60 -0.63 -23.71
CA PRO A 35 -11.83 -1.23 -24.24
C PRO A 35 -13.00 -1.25 -23.25
N LEU A 36 -12.74 -1.12 -21.95
CA LEU A 36 -13.77 -1.02 -20.91
C LEU A 36 -14.27 0.41 -20.69
N GLY A 37 -13.65 1.40 -21.37
CA GLY A 37 -14.07 2.80 -21.30
C GLY A 37 -13.31 3.65 -20.29
N PHE A 38 -12.25 3.13 -19.66
CA PHE A 38 -11.34 3.94 -18.83
C PHE A 38 -10.73 5.08 -19.65
N LYS A 39 -10.66 6.27 -19.04
CA LYS A 39 -10.10 7.47 -19.66
C LYS A 39 -9.02 8.06 -18.77
N ARG A 40 -8.00 8.64 -19.38
CA ARG A 40 -6.99 9.39 -18.63
C ARG A 40 -7.57 10.71 -18.11
N ASP A 41 -7.30 11.03 -16.86
CA ASP A 41 -7.46 12.37 -16.30
C ASP A 41 -6.21 13.25 -16.59
N ASP A 42 -6.21 14.48 -16.08
CA ASP A 42 -5.10 15.43 -16.25
C ASP A 42 -3.82 15.01 -15.50
N PHE A 43 -3.91 14.04 -14.59
CA PHE A 43 -2.81 13.51 -13.76
C PHE A 43 -2.37 12.12 -14.20
N SER A 44 -2.81 11.67 -15.38
CA SER A 44 -2.53 10.38 -16.00
C SER A 44 -3.14 9.16 -15.32
N ASN A 45 -3.97 9.33 -14.27
CA ASN A 45 -4.79 8.24 -13.73
C ASN A 45 -5.81 7.78 -14.78
N LEU A 46 -6.25 6.53 -14.70
CA LEU A 46 -7.35 6.03 -15.50
C LEU A 46 -8.63 6.00 -14.68
N VAL A 47 -9.66 6.70 -15.14
CA VAL A 47 -10.93 6.84 -14.44
C VAL A 47 -12.07 6.23 -15.27
N LEU A 48 -12.96 5.53 -14.59
CA LEU A 48 -14.27 5.12 -15.11
C LEU A 48 -15.33 5.26 -14.01
N GLN A 49 -16.50 5.80 -14.36
CA GLN A 49 -17.65 5.83 -13.45
C GLN A 49 -18.71 4.84 -13.91
N ILE A 50 -19.18 3.99 -13.00
CA ILE A 50 -20.35 3.14 -13.16
C ILE A 50 -21.39 3.59 -12.14
N GLY A 51 -22.63 3.88 -12.60
CA GLY A 51 -23.69 4.49 -11.78
C GLY A 51 -23.72 6.02 -11.90
N ASP A 52 -24.75 6.65 -11.31
CA ASP A 52 -24.97 8.11 -11.40
C ASP A 52 -24.14 8.90 -10.36
N LYS A 53 -24.19 8.45 -9.10
CA LYS A 53 -23.52 9.10 -7.97
C LYS A 53 -22.96 8.05 -7.02
N PRO A 54 -21.92 7.30 -7.46
CA PRO A 54 -21.35 6.25 -6.64
C PRO A 54 -20.85 6.82 -5.31
N SER A 55 -20.97 6.05 -4.24
CA SER A 55 -20.43 6.40 -2.92
C SER A 55 -19.17 5.63 -2.56
N ILE A 56 -18.71 4.76 -3.45
CA ILE A 56 -17.51 3.94 -3.28
C ILE A 56 -16.55 4.22 -4.43
N LEU A 57 -15.29 4.42 -4.07
CA LEU A 57 -14.15 4.46 -4.97
C LEU A 57 -13.43 3.11 -4.89
N TRP A 58 -13.25 2.47 -6.05
CA TRP A 58 -12.45 1.26 -6.20
C TRP A 58 -11.11 1.64 -6.81
N SER A 59 -10.01 1.25 -6.18
CA SER A 59 -8.68 1.61 -6.65
C SER A 59 -7.70 0.46 -6.79
N SER A 60 -6.78 0.67 -7.71
CA SER A 60 -5.58 -0.12 -7.99
C SER A 60 -4.54 0.81 -8.60
N HIS A 61 -3.31 0.34 -8.82
CA HIS A 61 -2.31 1.10 -9.58
C HIS A 61 -1.88 0.39 -10.86
N MET A 62 -1.47 1.19 -11.85
CA MET A 62 -1.20 0.69 -13.20
C MET A 62 0.20 0.12 -13.39
N ASP A 63 1.16 0.64 -12.65
CA ASP A 63 2.56 0.28 -12.74
C ASP A 63 2.89 -0.95 -11.90
N THR A 64 4.13 -1.41 -12.04
CA THR A 64 4.71 -2.52 -11.27
C THR A 64 6.18 -2.18 -11.05
N VAL A 65 6.79 -2.67 -9.97
CA VAL A 65 8.23 -2.45 -9.68
C VAL A 65 9.22 -3.16 -10.62
N HIS A 66 8.78 -3.54 -11.82
CA HIS A 66 9.68 -4.08 -12.83
C HIS A 66 10.76 -3.05 -13.20
N TYR A 67 12.03 -3.46 -13.25
CA TYR A 67 13.12 -2.56 -13.64
C TYR A 67 13.21 -2.34 -15.16
N VAL A 68 12.64 -3.25 -15.94
CA VAL A 68 12.65 -3.18 -17.40
C VAL A 68 11.24 -3.35 -17.95
N SER A 69 10.95 -2.65 -19.03
CA SER A 69 9.70 -2.77 -19.78
C SER A 69 9.73 -4.01 -20.66
N GLY A 70 8.59 -4.70 -20.79
CA GLY A 70 8.45 -5.79 -21.76
C GLY A 70 7.45 -6.86 -21.34
N THR A 71 7.76 -8.10 -21.68
CA THR A 71 6.97 -9.27 -21.28
C THR A 71 7.82 -10.33 -20.61
N GLN A 72 7.18 -11.14 -19.77
CA GLN A 72 7.78 -12.22 -19.02
C GLN A 72 7.04 -13.54 -19.22
N THR A 73 7.72 -14.63 -18.88
CA THR A 73 7.15 -15.98 -18.95
C THR A 73 6.82 -16.47 -17.57
N LEU A 74 5.67 -17.12 -17.44
CA LEU A 74 5.08 -17.52 -16.17
C LEU A 74 5.08 -19.04 -16.01
N ASP A 75 5.00 -19.52 -14.77
CA ASP A 75 4.71 -20.92 -14.42
C ASP A 75 3.44 -20.92 -13.56
N TYR A 76 2.44 -21.67 -14.00
CA TYR A 76 1.14 -21.78 -13.33
C TYR A 76 0.87 -23.23 -12.96
N ARG A 77 0.77 -23.51 -11.66
CA ARG A 77 0.57 -24.87 -11.14
C ARG A 77 -0.31 -24.83 -9.90
N ASN A 78 -1.32 -25.69 -9.87
CA ASN A 78 -2.21 -25.88 -8.72
C ASN A 78 -2.83 -24.57 -8.20
N GLY A 79 -3.25 -23.67 -9.11
CA GLY A 79 -3.82 -22.37 -8.72
C GLY A 79 -2.80 -21.29 -8.37
N ILE A 80 -1.50 -21.60 -8.36
CA ILE A 80 -0.45 -20.64 -8.00
C ILE A 80 0.30 -20.20 -9.26
N LEU A 81 0.34 -18.89 -9.47
CA LEU A 81 1.08 -18.24 -10.53
C LEU A 81 2.41 -17.70 -9.99
N THR A 82 3.50 -17.99 -10.70
CA THR A 82 4.85 -17.52 -10.36
C THR A 82 5.64 -17.20 -11.62
N LEU A 83 6.80 -16.56 -11.46
CA LEU A 83 7.77 -16.44 -12.54
C LEU A 83 8.29 -17.81 -13.00
N SER A 84 8.40 -18.01 -14.31
CA SER A 84 9.05 -19.20 -14.86
C SER A 84 10.53 -19.24 -14.47
N LYS A 85 11.15 -20.42 -14.53
CA LYS A 85 12.60 -20.57 -14.34
C LYS A 85 13.42 -19.70 -15.31
N ARG A 86 12.90 -19.45 -16.51
CA ARG A 86 13.54 -18.59 -17.51
C ARG A 86 13.44 -17.12 -17.10
N ALA A 87 12.27 -16.66 -16.67
CA ALA A 87 12.07 -15.29 -16.22
C ALA A 87 12.94 -14.96 -14.99
N LYS A 88 13.01 -15.87 -14.00
CA LYS A 88 13.85 -15.72 -12.80
C LYS A 88 15.36 -15.59 -13.08
N LYS A 89 15.83 -16.13 -14.20
CA LYS A 89 17.23 -16.01 -14.67
C LYS A 89 17.44 -14.84 -15.63
N GLY A 90 16.36 -14.23 -16.09
CA GLY A 90 16.36 -13.11 -17.02
C GLY A 90 16.28 -11.76 -16.31
N ALA A 91 15.68 -10.80 -17.01
CA ALA A 91 15.56 -9.42 -16.58
C ALA A 91 14.32 -9.12 -15.69
N SER A 92 13.46 -10.11 -15.46
CA SER A 92 12.30 -9.94 -14.56
C SER A 92 12.77 -9.83 -13.11
N SER A 93 12.34 -8.75 -12.43
CA SER A 93 12.65 -8.47 -11.02
C SER A 93 11.56 -8.98 -10.07
N CYS A 94 10.31 -9.08 -10.54
CA CYS A 94 9.15 -9.49 -9.74
C CYS A 94 8.10 -10.18 -10.64
N LEU A 95 7.02 -10.70 -10.04
CA LEU A 95 5.88 -11.21 -10.80
C LEU A 95 4.95 -10.06 -11.22
N GLY A 96 4.84 -9.01 -10.39
CA GLY A 96 3.93 -7.88 -10.61
C GLY A 96 2.48 -8.19 -10.25
N GLY A 97 2.25 -9.07 -9.27
CA GLY A 97 0.94 -9.26 -8.66
C GLY A 97 0.46 -7.99 -7.98
N ASP A 98 1.41 -7.23 -7.44
CA ASP A 98 1.29 -5.83 -7.05
C ASP A 98 1.47 -4.90 -8.28
N ASP A 99 0.43 -4.30 -8.86
CA ASP A 99 -1.00 -4.53 -8.60
C ASP A 99 -1.77 -5.05 -9.83
N THR A 100 -1.22 -6.03 -10.54
CA THR A 100 -1.97 -6.70 -11.63
C THR A 100 -3.21 -7.43 -11.09
N ALA A 101 -3.16 -7.94 -9.86
CA ALA A 101 -4.26 -8.65 -9.23
C ALA A 101 -5.49 -7.74 -9.02
N GLY A 102 -5.29 -6.57 -8.40
CA GLY A 102 -6.35 -5.59 -8.18
C GLY A 102 -6.90 -5.02 -9.48
N VAL A 103 -6.05 -4.72 -10.46
CA VAL A 103 -6.50 -4.26 -11.77
C VAL A 103 -7.41 -5.31 -12.44
N TRP A 104 -7.06 -6.60 -12.37
CA TRP A 104 -7.94 -7.65 -12.91
C TRP A 104 -9.30 -7.68 -12.20
N LEU A 105 -9.34 -7.61 -10.85
CA LEU A 105 -10.59 -7.54 -10.09
C LEU A 105 -11.47 -6.36 -10.54
N MET A 106 -10.88 -5.17 -10.70
CA MET A 106 -11.61 -3.99 -11.18
C MET A 106 -12.17 -4.21 -12.58
N THR A 107 -11.42 -4.85 -13.50
CA THR A 107 -11.95 -5.15 -14.84
C THR A 107 -13.18 -6.06 -14.79
N GLU A 108 -13.19 -7.04 -13.88
CA GLU A 108 -14.29 -7.98 -13.72
C GLU A 108 -15.52 -7.32 -13.07
N MET A 109 -15.30 -6.46 -12.07
CA MET A 109 -16.36 -5.65 -11.45
C MET A 109 -17.00 -4.69 -12.45
N VAL A 110 -16.20 -4.02 -13.28
CA VAL A 110 -16.70 -3.15 -14.36
C VAL A 110 -17.54 -3.93 -15.36
N LYS A 111 -17.07 -5.10 -15.81
CA LYS A 111 -17.83 -5.97 -16.72
C LYS A 111 -19.15 -6.45 -16.11
N ALA A 112 -19.18 -6.66 -14.80
CA ALA A 112 -20.39 -7.02 -14.05
C ALA A 112 -21.30 -5.83 -13.74
N GLY A 113 -20.88 -4.59 -14.01
CA GLY A 113 -21.66 -3.39 -13.76
C GLY A 113 -21.77 -3.02 -12.28
N VAL A 114 -20.78 -3.41 -11.46
CA VAL A 114 -20.73 -3.00 -10.05
C VAL A 114 -20.58 -1.47 -9.97
N GLU A 115 -21.49 -0.82 -9.25
CA GLU A 115 -21.48 0.64 -9.08
C GLU A 115 -20.17 1.10 -8.40
N GLY A 116 -19.61 2.21 -8.87
CA GLY A 116 -18.40 2.78 -8.28
C GLY A 116 -17.73 3.83 -9.14
N LEU A 117 -16.89 4.63 -8.49
CA LEU A 117 -15.84 5.41 -9.13
C LEU A 117 -14.58 4.55 -9.19
N TYR A 118 -14.16 4.12 -10.36
CA TYR A 118 -12.97 3.30 -10.55
C TYR A 118 -11.80 4.20 -10.91
N ILE A 119 -10.72 4.15 -10.13
CA ILE A 119 -9.48 4.87 -10.42
C ILE A 119 -8.32 3.89 -10.41
N ILE A 120 -7.64 3.75 -11.55
CA ILE A 120 -6.36 3.04 -11.63
C ILE A 120 -5.27 4.11 -11.65
N HIS A 121 -4.56 4.25 -10.53
CA HIS A 121 -3.63 5.34 -10.30
C HIS A 121 -2.36 5.23 -11.13
N HIS A 122 -1.80 6.40 -11.43
CA HIS A 122 -0.51 6.52 -12.08
C HIS A 122 0.63 6.63 -11.08
N ALA A 123 1.65 5.80 -11.27
CA ALA A 123 2.95 5.88 -10.59
C ALA A 123 2.85 5.82 -9.05
N GLU A 124 2.11 4.81 -8.56
CA GLU A 124 2.00 4.52 -7.12
C GLU A 124 3.37 4.12 -6.56
N GLU A 125 4.07 3.22 -7.27
CA GLU A 125 5.40 2.69 -6.92
C GLU A 125 6.52 3.74 -7.00
N ARG A 126 6.15 4.98 -7.35
CA ARG A 126 7.02 6.16 -7.38
C ARG A 126 6.57 7.25 -6.41
N GLY A 127 5.75 6.89 -5.43
CA GLY A 127 5.24 7.76 -4.39
C GLY A 127 3.86 8.35 -4.67
N CYS A 128 2.93 7.55 -5.17
CA CYS A 128 1.50 7.90 -5.30
C CYS A 128 1.22 9.14 -6.16
N ILE A 129 2.04 9.41 -7.18
CA ILE A 129 2.02 10.69 -7.93
C ILE A 129 0.63 11.03 -8.46
N GLY A 130 -0.08 10.04 -9.01
CA GLY A 130 -1.41 10.22 -9.58
C GLY A 130 -2.47 10.62 -8.55
N SER A 131 -2.53 9.92 -7.41
CA SER A 131 -3.48 10.18 -6.33
C SER A 131 -3.13 11.46 -5.56
N SER A 132 -1.84 11.72 -5.28
CA SER A 132 -1.40 12.97 -4.66
C SER A 132 -1.79 14.19 -5.49
N ASN A 133 -1.56 14.15 -6.81
CA ASN A 133 -1.93 15.27 -7.70
C ASN A 133 -3.45 15.48 -7.77
N LEU A 134 -4.23 14.39 -7.79
CA LEU A 134 -5.69 14.47 -7.77
C LEU A 134 -6.17 15.19 -6.51
N VAL A 135 -5.63 14.86 -5.33
CA VAL A 135 -5.98 15.52 -4.07
C VAL A 135 -5.52 16.98 -4.03
N GLN A 136 -4.30 17.27 -4.49
CA GLN A 136 -3.73 18.61 -4.43
C GLN A 136 -4.41 19.61 -5.39
N HIS A 137 -4.85 19.13 -6.54
CA HIS A 137 -5.32 20.00 -7.63
C HIS A 137 -6.81 19.85 -7.94
N ASP A 138 -7.43 18.72 -7.59
CA ASP A 138 -8.87 18.47 -7.82
C ASP A 138 -9.52 17.64 -6.70
N ALA A 139 -9.35 18.06 -5.45
CA ALA A 139 -9.96 17.39 -4.30
C ALA A 139 -11.48 17.14 -4.42
N LYS A 140 -12.18 17.98 -5.20
CA LYS A 140 -13.63 17.86 -5.43
C LYS A 140 -13.99 16.66 -6.31
N PHE A 141 -13.02 16.09 -7.01
CA PHE A 141 -13.22 14.91 -7.85
C PHE A 141 -13.79 13.72 -7.07
N VAL A 142 -13.44 13.62 -5.78
CA VAL A 142 -13.93 12.56 -4.88
C VAL A 142 -15.07 13.03 -3.97
N ASP A 143 -15.69 14.18 -4.26
CA ASP A 143 -16.83 14.67 -3.48
C ASP A 143 -17.98 13.66 -3.49
N GLY A 144 -18.49 13.34 -2.30
CA GLY A 144 -19.58 12.39 -2.12
C GLY A 144 -19.15 10.92 -2.01
N ILE A 145 -17.88 10.61 -2.25
CA ILE A 145 -17.31 9.30 -1.94
C ILE A 145 -17.22 9.14 -0.42
N LYS A 146 -17.68 7.97 0.05
CA LYS A 146 -17.72 7.60 1.48
C LYS A 146 -16.68 6.56 1.83
N ALA A 147 -16.33 5.69 0.88
CA ALA A 147 -15.31 4.67 1.04
C ALA A 147 -14.40 4.62 -0.19
N ALA A 148 -13.09 4.57 0.01
CA ALA A 148 -12.08 4.22 -0.98
C ALA A 148 -11.46 2.88 -0.59
N ILE A 149 -11.60 1.89 -1.48
CA ILE A 149 -11.16 0.51 -1.26
C ILE A 149 -10.16 0.16 -2.35
N ALA A 150 -8.89 0.03 -1.97
CA ALA A 150 -7.83 -0.43 -2.84
C ALA A 150 -7.72 -1.96 -2.82
N PHE A 151 -7.53 -2.55 -4.00
CA PHE A 151 -7.25 -3.97 -4.18
C PHE A 151 -5.75 -4.27 -4.14
N ASP A 152 -5.06 -3.64 -3.22
CA ASP A 152 -3.60 -3.65 -3.13
C ASP A 152 -3.16 -4.01 -1.71
N ARG A 153 -3.13 -5.31 -1.40
CA ARG A 153 -2.50 -5.83 -0.18
C ARG A 153 -2.18 -7.31 -0.37
N ARG A 154 -1.00 -7.72 0.12
CA ARG A 154 -0.63 -9.13 0.20
C ARG A 154 -1.56 -9.92 1.12
N GLY A 155 -1.50 -11.25 1.05
CA GLY A 155 -2.18 -12.10 2.02
C GLY A 155 -3.61 -12.46 1.62
N TYR A 156 -4.41 -12.87 2.60
CA TYR A 156 -5.75 -13.41 2.36
C TYR A 156 -6.85 -12.79 3.24
N GLU A 157 -6.49 -11.91 4.16
CA GLU A 157 -7.31 -11.67 5.34
C GLU A 157 -7.32 -10.24 5.87
N ASP A 158 -6.55 -9.34 5.28
CA ASP A 158 -6.42 -7.99 5.82
C ASP A 158 -7.48 -7.08 5.23
N VAL A 159 -8.13 -6.31 6.12
CA VAL A 159 -8.84 -5.07 5.81
C VAL A 159 -8.18 -3.97 6.61
N ILE A 160 -7.39 -3.14 5.94
CA ILE A 160 -6.52 -2.17 6.61
C ILE A 160 -7.32 -1.02 7.23
N THR A 161 -7.02 -0.70 8.50
CA THR A 161 -7.66 0.39 9.27
C THR A 161 -6.73 1.58 9.49
N HIS A 162 -5.42 1.35 9.39
CA HIS A 162 -4.41 2.37 9.59
C HIS A 162 -3.36 2.26 8.49
N GLN A 163 -2.95 3.40 7.94
CA GLN A 163 -1.90 3.51 6.93
C GLN A 163 -0.88 4.54 7.44
N SER A 164 0.41 4.19 7.43
CA SER A 164 1.50 5.02 7.98
C SER A 164 1.21 5.54 9.40
N ALA A 165 0.72 4.64 10.27
CA ALA A 165 0.29 4.89 11.65
C ALA A 165 -0.88 5.87 11.84
N GLY A 166 -1.46 6.42 10.76
CA GLY A 166 -2.67 7.23 10.81
C GLY A 166 -3.92 6.37 10.63
N ARG A 167 -4.99 6.65 11.37
CA ARG A 167 -6.28 5.99 11.15
C ARG A 167 -6.91 6.48 9.85
N THR A 168 -7.11 5.56 8.91
CA THR A 168 -7.72 5.81 7.60
C THR A 168 -9.09 5.15 7.44
N ALA A 169 -9.37 4.10 8.20
CA ALA A 169 -10.70 3.51 8.30
C ALA A 169 -11.08 3.16 9.75
N SER A 170 -12.37 3.19 10.03
CA SER A 170 -12.93 2.76 11.31
C SER A 170 -12.98 1.23 11.38
N ASP A 171 -12.82 0.67 12.57
CA ASP A 171 -12.98 -0.77 12.76
C ASP A 171 -14.41 -1.25 12.43
N ALA A 172 -15.41 -0.37 12.56
CA ALA A 172 -16.79 -0.66 12.19
C ALA A 172 -16.91 -0.88 10.69
N PHE A 173 -16.30 0.01 9.89
CA PHE A 173 -16.18 -0.16 8.44
C PHE A 173 -15.46 -1.46 8.11
N ALA A 174 -14.25 -1.66 8.66
CA ALA A 174 -13.42 -2.82 8.34
C ALA A 174 -14.12 -4.14 8.69
N ARG A 175 -14.85 -4.22 9.82
CA ARG A 175 -15.67 -5.40 10.16
C ARG A 175 -16.84 -5.60 9.21
N SER A 176 -17.51 -4.53 8.78
CA SER A 176 -18.61 -4.64 7.81
C SER A 176 -18.13 -5.10 6.44
N LEU A 177 -16.99 -4.59 5.97
CA LEU A 177 -16.36 -5.02 4.72
C LEU A 177 -15.87 -6.46 4.83
N ALA A 178 -15.19 -6.83 5.91
CA ALA A 178 -14.78 -8.21 6.17
C ALA A 178 -15.95 -9.19 6.15
N SER A 179 -17.10 -8.80 6.70
CA SER A 179 -18.32 -9.63 6.67
C SER A 179 -18.87 -9.82 5.25
N ILE A 180 -18.73 -8.82 4.38
CA ILE A 180 -19.13 -8.90 2.96
C ILE A 180 -18.17 -9.81 2.20
N LEU A 181 -16.87 -9.62 2.38
CA LEU A 181 -15.83 -10.40 1.71
C LEU A 181 -15.82 -11.88 2.15
N GLY A 182 -16.22 -12.14 3.40
CA GLY A 182 -16.29 -13.46 3.99
C GLY A 182 -14.91 -14.05 4.29
N GLY A 183 -14.83 -15.39 4.35
CA GLY A 183 -13.56 -16.08 4.60
C GLY A 183 -12.92 -15.69 5.93
N LYS A 184 -11.66 -15.25 5.88
CA LYS A 184 -10.84 -14.88 7.06
C LYS A 184 -10.61 -13.36 7.19
N TYR A 185 -11.22 -12.55 6.32
CA TYR A 185 -11.02 -11.11 6.34
C TYR A 185 -11.31 -10.53 7.73
N ARG A 186 -10.46 -9.61 8.17
CA ARG A 186 -10.56 -8.94 9.47
C ARG A 186 -9.82 -7.61 9.46
N PRO A 187 -10.16 -6.69 10.38
CA PRO A 187 -9.39 -5.47 10.58
C PRO A 187 -7.90 -5.75 10.87
N ASP A 188 -7.02 -4.96 10.27
CA ASP A 188 -5.57 -4.96 10.48
C ASP A 188 -5.08 -3.50 10.53
N ASP A 189 -4.21 -3.15 11.48
CA ASP A 189 -3.66 -1.80 11.69
C ASP A 189 -2.20 -1.66 11.21
N SER A 190 -1.64 -2.70 10.59
CA SER A 190 -0.26 -2.76 10.05
C SER A 190 -0.12 -2.24 8.61
N GLY A 191 -1.01 -1.34 8.19
CA GLY A 191 -0.99 -0.80 6.84
C GLY A 191 0.16 0.16 6.60
N THR A 192 0.74 0.06 5.41
CA THR A 192 1.71 1.01 4.88
C THR A 192 0.99 2.10 4.08
N TYR A 193 1.73 3.12 3.68
CA TYR A 193 1.24 4.13 2.75
C TYR A 193 0.83 3.48 1.42
N THR A 194 -0.32 3.87 0.87
CA THR A 194 -0.77 3.56 -0.48
C THR A 194 -1.60 4.73 -1.01
N ASP A 195 -2.06 4.69 -2.26
CA ASP A 195 -2.90 5.75 -2.85
C ASP A 195 -4.10 6.14 -1.99
N THR A 196 -4.76 5.21 -1.30
CA THR A 196 -5.96 5.52 -0.50
C THR A 196 -5.65 6.39 0.71
N ASN A 197 -4.39 6.42 1.16
CA ASN A 197 -3.96 7.29 2.24
C ASN A 197 -4.02 8.77 1.84
N GLU A 198 -3.79 9.10 0.56
CA GLU A 198 -3.95 10.48 0.04
C GLU A 198 -5.37 11.02 0.27
N TYR A 199 -6.36 10.13 0.20
CA TYR A 199 -7.77 10.48 0.37
C TYR A 199 -8.22 10.57 1.83
N ALA A 200 -7.40 10.18 2.81
CA ALA A 200 -7.86 10.02 4.20
C ALA A 200 -8.32 11.34 4.86
N GLY A 201 -7.90 12.50 4.35
CA GLY A 201 -8.39 13.82 4.78
C GLY A 201 -9.71 14.25 4.12
N LEU A 202 -10.18 13.52 3.11
CA LEU A 202 -11.35 13.86 2.29
C LEU A 202 -12.47 12.81 2.40
N ILE A 203 -12.10 11.53 2.35
CA ILE A 203 -13.02 10.40 2.30
C ILE A 203 -13.07 9.73 3.68
N PRO A 204 -14.25 9.50 4.26
CA PRO A 204 -14.41 8.87 5.57
C PRO A 204 -13.67 7.54 5.73
N GLU A 205 -13.80 6.59 4.80
CA GLU A 205 -13.20 5.26 4.97
C GLU A 205 -12.20 5.00 3.85
N CYS A 206 -10.90 4.89 4.17
CA CYS A 206 -9.84 4.59 3.23
C CYS A 206 -9.12 3.32 3.67
N THR A 207 -9.13 2.29 2.82
CA THR A 207 -8.57 0.97 3.13
C THR A 207 -7.94 0.35 1.89
N ASN A 208 -7.06 -0.60 2.12
CA ASN A 208 -6.67 -1.61 1.14
C ASN A 208 -6.94 -3.02 1.70
N ILE A 209 -7.26 -3.97 0.82
CA ILE A 209 -7.64 -5.34 1.20
C ILE A 209 -6.76 -6.39 0.55
N SER A 210 -6.53 -7.50 1.26
CA SER A 210 -5.73 -8.61 0.75
C SER A 210 -6.29 -9.18 -0.56
N VAL A 211 -5.44 -9.43 -1.57
CA VAL A 211 -5.85 -10.00 -2.88
C VAL A 211 -5.11 -11.27 -3.30
N GLY A 212 -4.36 -11.90 -2.38
CA GLY A 212 -3.78 -13.23 -2.60
C GLY A 212 -2.39 -13.26 -3.25
N TYR A 213 -1.72 -12.12 -3.43
CA TYR A 213 -0.30 -12.10 -3.74
C TYR A 213 0.57 -12.21 -2.47
N PHE A 214 1.80 -12.69 -2.62
CA PHE A 214 2.79 -12.84 -1.56
C PHE A 214 4.20 -12.57 -2.05
N ASN A 215 5.08 -12.12 -1.14
CA ASN A 215 6.47 -11.78 -1.43
C ASN A 215 6.58 -10.78 -2.59
N GLN A 216 5.70 -9.78 -2.58
CA GLN A 216 5.66 -8.72 -3.57
C GLN A 216 7.02 -8.03 -3.68
N HIS A 217 7.28 -7.48 -4.87
CA HIS A 217 8.54 -6.81 -5.22
C HIS A 217 9.78 -7.73 -5.23
N THR A 218 9.60 -9.05 -5.21
CA THR A 218 10.70 -10.01 -5.29
C THR A 218 10.54 -11.02 -6.43
N ARG A 219 11.64 -11.66 -6.83
CA ARG A 219 11.61 -12.79 -7.79
C ARG A 219 10.89 -14.04 -7.25
N SER A 220 10.58 -14.06 -5.96
CA SER A 220 9.84 -15.11 -5.27
C SER A 220 8.35 -14.79 -5.12
N GLU A 221 7.91 -13.69 -5.73
CA GLU A 221 6.51 -13.29 -5.76
C GLU A 221 5.63 -14.38 -6.39
N ARG A 222 4.44 -14.53 -5.83
CA ARG A 222 3.43 -15.49 -6.26
C ARG A 222 2.03 -14.89 -6.11
N GLN A 223 1.13 -15.29 -7.00
CA GLN A 223 -0.30 -15.00 -6.90
C GLN A 223 -1.08 -16.29 -6.72
N ASP A 224 -1.98 -16.33 -5.76
CA ASP A 224 -3.01 -17.35 -5.65
C ASP A 224 -4.20 -16.99 -6.55
N VAL A 225 -4.28 -17.63 -7.72
CA VAL A 225 -5.30 -17.36 -8.73
C VAL A 225 -6.66 -17.91 -8.30
N HIS A 226 -6.70 -19.02 -7.57
CA HIS A 226 -7.96 -19.55 -7.06
C HIS A 226 -8.58 -18.64 -6.01
N PHE A 227 -7.76 -18.09 -5.11
CA PHE A 227 -8.20 -17.06 -4.17
C PHE A 227 -8.74 -15.83 -4.92
N LEU A 228 -8.00 -15.35 -5.92
CA LEU A 228 -8.39 -14.17 -6.70
C LEU A 228 -9.74 -14.36 -7.42
N LEU A 229 -9.96 -15.54 -8.01
CA LEU A 229 -11.24 -15.90 -8.64
C LEU A 229 -12.39 -15.94 -7.62
N GLY A 230 -12.17 -16.52 -6.44
CA GLY A 230 -13.18 -16.54 -5.38
C GLY A 230 -13.50 -15.14 -4.86
N LEU A 231 -12.49 -14.28 -4.72
CA LEU A 231 -12.67 -12.87 -4.37
C LEU A 231 -13.49 -12.13 -5.43
N ARG A 232 -13.19 -12.33 -6.73
CA ARG A 232 -13.99 -11.79 -7.84
C ARG A 232 -15.46 -12.18 -7.71
N ASP A 233 -15.74 -13.46 -7.51
CA ASP A 233 -17.12 -13.96 -7.39
C ASP A 233 -17.89 -13.27 -6.26
N THR A 234 -17.23 -13.03 -5.12
CA THR A 234 -17.79 -12.25 -4.01
C THR A 234 -18.01 -10.80 -4.40
N LEU A 235 -17.02 -10.12 -4.97
CA LEU A 235 -17.09 -8.69 -5.29
C LEU A 235 -18.20 -8.36 -6.30
N ILE A 236 -18.44 -9.23 -7.29
CA ILE A 236 -19.48 -8.98 -8.32
C ILE A 236 -20.91 -9.29 -7.84
N THR A 237 -21.06 -9.96 -6.69
CA THR A 237 -22.38 -10.33 -6.13
C THR A 237 -22.71 -9.64 -4.81
N ALA A 238 -21.73 -9.00 -4.18
CA ALA A 238 -21.87 -8.34 -2.88
C ALA A 238 -22.83 -7.14 -2.91
N ASP A 239 -23.54 -6.94 -1.79
CA ASP A 239 -24.27 -5.72 -1.50
C ASP A 239 -23.41 -4.79 -0.64
N PHE A 240 -22.81 -3.78 -1.26
CA PHE A 240 -21.98 -2.81 -0.56
C PHE A 240 -22.77 -1.69 0.13
N SER A 241 -24.09 -1.64 -0.03
CA SER A 241 -24.93 -0.61 0.63
C SER A 241 -24.95 -0.76 2.15
N THR A 242 -24.53 -1.91 2.67
CA THR A 242 -24.47 -2.22 4.11
C THR A 242 -23.18 -1.79 4.79
N LEU A 243 -22.22 -1.19 4.06
CA LEU A 243 -20.95 -0.74 4.63
C LEU A 243 -21.16 0.31 5.73
N ALA A 244 -20.51 0.11 6.87
CA ALA A 244 -20.57 1.05 7.98
C ALA A 244 -19.61 2.22 7.75
N ILE A 245 -20.14 3.44 7.61
CA ILE A 245 -19.32 4.66 7.50
C ILE A 245 -19.35 5.39 8.84
N LYS A 246 -18.22 5.44 9.54
CA LYS A 246 -18.13 5.93 10.93
C LYS A 246 -16.95 6.86 11.23
N ARG A 247 -15.85 6.79 10.47
CA ARG A 247 -14.73 7.71 10.67
C ARG A 247 -15.09 9.11 10.17
N ASP A 248 -14.68 10.13 10.93
CA ASP A 248 -14.72 11.51 10.47
C ASP A 248 -13.35 11.85 9.84
N PRO A 249 -13.27 12.16 8.53
CA PRO A 249 -12.00 12.47 7.88
C PRO A 249 -11.35 13.76 8.40
N GLN A 250 -12.10 14.60 9.13
CA GLN A 250 -11.59 15.83 9.76
C GLN A 250 -11.11 15.60 11.21
N SER A 251 -11.35 14.43 11.79
CA SER A 251 -10.79 14.08 13.10
C SER A 251 -9.28 13.82 13.00
N GLY A 252 -8.51 14.21 14.02
CA GLY A 252 -7.06 14.08 13.96
C GLY A 252 -6.63 12.61 13.96
N PRO A 253 -5.52 12.25 13.30
CA PRO A 253 -5.08 10.85 13.18
C PRO A 253 -4.73 10.16 14.52
N TYR A 254 -4.70 10.92 15.62
CA TYR A 254 -4.36 10.46 16.98
C TYR A 254 -5.53 10.53 17.98
N ASP A 255 -6.76 10.83 17.55
CA ASP A 255 -7.88 11.03 18.48
C ASP A 255 -8.27 9.76 19.28
N ASP A 256 -7.84 8.57 18.82
CA ASP A 256 -8.10 7.30 19.51
C ASP A 256 -7.18 7.04 20.73
N TYR A 257 -6.11 7.82 20.93
CA TYR A 257 -5.22 7.71 22.09
C TYR A 257 -5.80 8.40 23.36
N ARG A 258 -7.13 8.43 23.53
CA ARG A 258 -7.82 8.96 24.72
C ARG A 258 -8.26 7.89 25.71
N GLY A 259 -7.59 6.74 25.72
CA GLY A 259 -7.80 5.64 26.65
C GLY A 259 -6.74 5.54 27.74
N GLY A 260 -6.66 6.53 28.64
CA GLY A 260 -6.07 6.35 29.98
C GLY A 260 -4.69 6.93 30.22
N PHE A 261 -4.60 8.23 30.48
CA PHE A 261 -3.65 8.75 31.49
C PHE A 261 -4.28 9.93 32.22
N HIS A 262 -4.33 9.81 33.55
CA HIS A 262 -4.86 10.80 34.47
C HIS A 262 -4.10 12.12 34.38
N SER A 263 -4.86 13.22 34.27
CA SER A 263 -4.59 14.58 34.73
C SER A 263 -3.17 14.85 35.26
N PHE A 264 -2.36 15.59 34.48
CA PHE A 264 -1.53 16.62 35.07
C PHE A 264 -1.70 17.94 34.32
N SER A 265 -2.29 18.89 35.04
CA SER A 265 -2.36 20.31 34.72
C SER A 265 -0.94 20.85 34.50
N GLY A 266 -0.71 21.42 33.32
CA GLY A 266 0.54 22.10 32.99
C GLY A 266 0.32 22.96 31.75
N SER A 267 0.12 24.25 31.97
CA SER A 267 -0.09 25.24 30.92
C SER A 267 1.09 25.27 29.94
N SER A 268 0.87 24.83 28.71
CA SER A 268 1.65 25.29 27.56
C SER A 268 0.70 25.57 26.42
N ARG A 269 0.72 26.82 25.95
CA ARG A 269 -0.09 27.30 24.83
C ARG A 269 0.45 26.68 23.54
N TYR A 270 0.07 25.43 23.26
CA TYR A 270 0.19 24.88 21.92
C TYR A 270 -0.90 25.52 21.07
N ARG A 271 -0.52 26.56 20.33
CA ARG A 271 -1.33 27.07 19.22
C ARG A 271 -1.38 25.97 18.16
N SER A 272 -2.48 25.21 18.19
CA SER A 272 -2.93 24.39 17.08
C SER A 272 -3.05 25.26 15.83
N SER A 273 -2.08 25.16 14.92
CA SER A 273 -2.27 25.56 13.53
C SER A 273 -2.73 24.33 12.76
N THR A 274 -4.03 24.04 12.86
CA THR A 274 -4.77 23.36 11.80
C THR A 274 -4.62 24.19 10.53
N SER A 275 -3.70 23.79 9.66
CA SER A 275 -3.55 24.33 8.31
C SER A 275 -2.96 23.23 7.44
N LEU A 276 -3.81 22.67 6.57
CA LEU A 276 -3.56 22.19 5.20
C LEU A 276 -2.14 22.38 4.63
N SER A 277 -1.13 21.78 5.25
CA SER A 277 0.29 22.03 4.95
C SER A 277 1.16 20.79 5.28
N SER A 278 0.57 19.59 5.24
CA SER A 278 1.29 18.35 5.50
C SER A 278 2.43 18.06 4.51
N GLY A 279 2.55 18.82 3.41
CA GLY A 279 3.64 18.72 2.43
C GLY A 279 4.68 19.86 2.45
N HIS A 280 4.74 20.73 3.46
CA HIS A 280 5.70 21.87 3.48
C HIS A 280 6.77 21.81 4.57
N THR A 281 6.76 20.79 5.43
CA THR A 281 7.82 20.59 6.42
C THR A 281 8.62 19.34 6.08
N LEU A 282 9.92 19.39 6.36
CA LEU A 282 10.80 18.23 6.19
C LEU A 282 10.29 17.03 7.02
N GLU A 283 9.79 17.29 8.23
CA GLU A 283 9.15 16.27 9.07
C GLU A 283 7.92 15.64 8.41
N GLY A 284 7.07 16.44 7.75
CA GLY A 284 5.91 15.94 7.01
C GLY A 284 6.34 15.01 5.87
N LEU A 285 7.35 15.40 5.10
CA LEU A 285 7.91 14.56 4.03
C LEU A 285 8.53 13.27 4.56
N ILE A 286 9.24 13.32 5.69
CA ILE A 286 9.83 12.13 6.33
C ILE A 286 8.75 11.16 6.80
N LYS A 287 7.68 11.67 7.42
CA LYS A 287 6.55 10.84 7.85
C LYS A 287 5.74 10.27 6.69
N GLN A 288 5.65 11.02 5.59
CA GLN A 288 4.92 10.60 4.40
C GLN A 288 5.69 9.55 3.59
N TYR A 289 7.02 9.65 3.52
CA TYR A 289 7.85 8.79 2.69
C TYR A 289 9.03 8.16 3.47
N PRO A 290 8.80 7.41 4.56
CA PRO A 290 9.88 6.93 5.42
C PRO A 290 10.86 6.01 4.69
N ASP A 291 10.37 5.12 3.82
CA ASP A 291 11.21 4.17 3.09
C ASP A 291 12.03 4.87 1.98
N ILE A 292 11.43 5.81 1.23
CA ILE A 292 12.14 6.60 0.22
C ILE A 292 13.21 7.48 0.88
N VAL A 293 12.90 8.04 2.04
CA VAL A 293 13.87 8.83 2.80
C VAL A 293 15.01 7.94 3.29
N ALA A 294 14.73 6.71 3.73
CA ALA A 294 15.77 5.73 4.06
C ALA A 294 16.66 5.45 2.84
N ASP A 295 16.09 5.16 1.67
CA ASP A 295 16.84 4.94 0.42
C ASP A 295 17.70 6.15 0.01
N ILE A 296 17.18 7.38 0.18
CA ILE A 296 17.93 8.61 -0.09
C ILE A 296 19.11 8.74 0.86
N LEU A 297 18.91 8.45 2.15
CA LEU A 297 19.96 8.48 3.15
C LEU A 297 21.03 7.43 2.85
N GLU A 298 20.65 6.20 2.54
CA GLU A 298 21.57 5.13 2.14
C GLU A 298 22.37 5.48 0.88
N ALA A 299 21.72 6.06 -0.13
CA ALA A 299 22.39 6.54 -1.34
C ALA A 299 23.39 7.68 -1.07
N GLN A 300 23.18 8.46 -0.01
CA GLN A 300 24.10 9.48 0.48
C GLN A 300 25.19 8.91 1.41
N GLY A 301 25.21 7.59 1.62
CA GLY A 301 26.20 6.89 2.44
C GLY A 301 25.85 6.84 3.94
N TRP A 302 24.62 7.15 4.31
CA TRP A 302 24.16 6.99 5.68
C TRP A 302 23.76 5.53 5.92
N ASP A 303 24.38 4.90 6.91
CA ASP A 303 23.92 3.61 7.42
C ASP A 303 23.16 3.82 8.75
N VAL A 304 22.58 2.73 9.27
CA VAL A 304 21.86 2.72 10.54
C VAL A 304 22.72 3.27 11.69
N GLY A 305 24.01 2.97 11.70
CA GLY A 305 24.94 3.42 12.74
C GLY A 305 25.15 4.92 12.72
N HIS A 306 25.38 5.50 11.54
CA HIS A 306 25.53 6.94 11.34
C HIS A 306 24.26 7.69 11.72
N LEU A 307 23.08 7.23 11.26
CA LEU A 307 21.82 7.89 11.57
C LEU A 307 21.50 7.81 13.08
N LYS A 308 21.72 6.67 13.73
CA LYS A 308 21.57 6.53 15.19
C LYS A 308 22.50 7.46 15.95
N ALA A 309 23.76 7.59 15.52
CA ALA A 309 24.73 8.48 16.16
C ALA A 309 24.31 9.96 16.05
N GLU A 310 23.83 10.39 14.89
CA GLU A 310 23.33 11.76 14.67
C GLU A 310 22.07 12.05 15.49
N ILE A 311 21.11 11.12 15.54
CA ILE A 311 19.91 11.24 16.39
C ILE A 311 20.33 11.34 17.87
N SER A 312 21.24 10.48 18.32
CA SER A 312 21.73 10.46 19.71
C SER A 312 22.47 11.74 20.09
N SER A 313 23.24 12.30 19.16
CA SER A 313 23.94 13.59 19.30
C SER A 313 22.94 14.75 19.44
N TYR A 314 21.85 14.72 18.66
CA TYR A 314 20.82 15.76 18.68
C TYR A 314 19.93 15.71 19.94
N TYR A 315 19.60 14.52 20.43
CA TYR A 315 18.74 14.31 21.61
C TYR A 315 19.51 14.09 22.92
N GLY A 316 20.84 14.17 22.92
CA GLY A 316 21.66 14.18 24.13
C GLY A 316 21.64 12.88 24.93
N GLY A 317 21.82 11.73 24.26
CA GLY A 317 22.02 10.43 24.93
C GLY A 317 20.78 9.83 25.63
N LEU A 318 19.57 10.30 25.30
CA LEU A 318 18.31 9.72 25.80
C LEU A 318 17.79 8.53 24.97
N PHE A 319 18.39 8.28 23.81
CA PHE A 319 18.19 7.06 23.02
C PHE A 319 19.33 6.07 23.32
N ASP A 320 19.32 5.52 24.54
CA ASP A 320 20.10 4.33 24.86
C ASP A 320 19.14 3.14 24.71
N ASP A 321 19.11 2.55 23.51
CA ASP A 321 18.54 1.22 23.29
C ASP A 321 19.37 0.27 24.16
N ARG A 322 18.93 0.00 25.38
CA ARG A 322 19.46 -1.13 26.15
C ARG A 322 19.07 -2.38 25.38
N ASP A 323 20.02 -2.89 24.61
CA ASP A 323 19.99 -4.23 24.06
C ASP A 323 19.67 -5.23 25.20
N ASP A 324 18.51 -5.88 25.10
CA ASP A 324 18.19 -7.11 25.82
C ASP A 324 19.06 -8.25 25.25
N ASP A 325 20.35 -8.24 25.60
CA ASP A 325 21.25 -9.39 25.49
C ASP A 325 21.75 -9.76 26.89
N ASP A 326 20.85 -10.29 27.72
CA ASP A 326 21.22 -11.06 28.92
C ASP A 326 21.20 -12.54 28.59
N ASP A 327 22.36 -13.05 28.16
CA ASP A 327 22.72 -14.45 28.41
C ASP A 327 24.25 -14.57 28.54
N THR A 328 24.79 -14.08 29.66
CA THR A 328 26.12 -14.48 30.12
C THR A 328 26.07 -15.04 31.54
N LEU A 329 26.05 -16.37 31.64
CA LEU A 329 26.33 -17.06 32.90
C LEU A 329 27.78 -17.57 32.95
N SER A 330 28.48 -17.04 33.95
CA SER A 330 29.65 -17.56 34.67
C SER A 330 31.02 -17.39 34.02
N LEU A 331 31.80 -16.38 34.45
CA LEU A 331 32.65 -16.31 35.66
C LEU A 331 34.04 -16.95 35.49
N ASN A 332 35.03 -16.07 35.39
CA ASN A 332 36.11 -15.85 36.35
C ASN A 332 37.55 -15.87 35.79
N ASN A 333 38.12 -14.66 35.79
CA ASN A 333 39.31 -14.28 36.56
C ASN A 333 40.68 -14.85 36.12
N HIS A 334 41.52 -14.02 35.50
CA HIS A 334 42.77 -13.53 36.12
C HIS A 334 43.67 -12.71 35.17
N HIS A 335 44.12 -11.58 35.72
CA HIS A 335 45.46 -11.00 35.65
C HIS A 335 46.02 -10.26 34.41
N ARG A 336 46.29 -8.97 34.69
CA ARG A 336 47.51 -8.18 34.44
C ARG A 336 47.77 -7.63 33.02
N ALA A 337 47.65 -6.31 32.91
CA ALA A 337 48.56 -5.49 32.11
C ALA A 337 49.94 -5.42 32.80
N PRO A 338 51.03 -5.20 32.05
CA PRO A 338 51.65 -3.87 32.13
C PRO A 338 52.30 -3.33 30.84
N TRP A 339 52.16 -2.00 30.67
CA TRP A 339 53.16 -0.97 30.31
C TRP A 339 54.02 -1.03 29.02
N SER A 340 53.94 0.12 28.32
CA SER A 340 55.00 0.98 27.73
C SER A 340 55.88 0.55 26.55
N ASP A 341 55.77 1.36 25.49
CA ASP A 341 56.77 1.95 24.58
C ASP A 341 58.23 1.49 24.54
N ALA A 342 58.75 1.61 23.31
CA ALA A 342 60.13 1.83 22.86
C ALA A 342 60.99 0.61 22.48
N ALA A 343 61.07 0.37 21.16
CA ALA A 343 62.31 0.36 20.38
C ALA A 343 62.00 0.60 18.89
#